data_AF-A0A7C1ZXQ0-F1
#
_entry.id   AF-A0A7C1ZXQ0-F1
#
_cell.length_a   1.000
_cell.length_b   1.000
_cell.length_c   1.000
_cell.angle_alpha   90.00
_cell.angle_beta   90.00
_cell.angle_gamma   90.00
#
_symmetry.space_group_name_H-M   'P 1'
#
loop_
_entity.id
_entity.type
_entity.pdbx_description
1 polymer ?
#
loop_
_entity_poly.entity_id
_entity_poly.type
_entity_poly.pdbx_seq_one_letter_code
_entity_poly.pdbx_strand_id
1 'polypeptide(L)' 'MAFSVDTIRKTIREKNNITPTTTFGELVRHKAEIIGDKVFLTFVRDFDKNIDEKYTYKDMHLKSNQLANGLLKLGMK' A
#
# COMPACT_ATOMS: atom_id res chain seq x y z
N MET A 1 -24.24 -0.61 -17.21
CA MET A 1 -24.24 0.37 -16.10
C MET A 1 -22.82 0.90 -15.93
N ALA A 2 -22.52 2.04 -16.56
CA ALA A 2 -21.23 2.70 -16.35
C ALA A 2 -21.31 3.42 -15.01
N PHE A 3 -20.59 2.92 -13.99
CA PHE A 3 -20.43 3.65 -12.75
C PHE A 3 -19.72 4.97 -13.09
N SER A 4 -20.39 6.10 -12.86
CA SER A 4 -19.78 7.42 -13.05
C SER A 4 -18.55 7.53 -12.14
N VAL A 5 -17.44 8.03 -12.72
CA VAL A 5 -16.17 8.24 -12.02
C VAL A 5 -16.36 9.07 -10.75
N ASP A 6 -17.32 9.98 -10.76
CA ASP A 6 -17.67 10.82 -9.60
C ASP A 6 -18.34 10.02 -8.48
N THR A 7 -19.18 9.05 -8.82
CA THR A 7 -19.82 8.16 -7.85
C THR A 7 -18.77 7.26 -7.20
N ILE A 8 -17.85 6.69 -8.00
CA ILE A 8 -16.73 5.88 -7.51
C ILE A 8 -15.86 6.72 -6.55
N ARG A 9 -15.54 7.95 -6.94
CA ARG A 9 -14.73 8.86 -6.12
C ARG A 9 -15.40 9.16 -4.79
N LYS A 10 -16.71 9.43 -4.79
CA LYS A 10 -17.48 9.70 -3.56
C LYS A 10 -17.50 8.48 -2.63
N THR A 11 -17.74 7.28 -3.16
CA THR A 11 -17.78 6.05 -2.36
C THR A 11 -16.41 5.69 -1.78
N ILE A 12 -15.32 5.91 -2.51
CA ILE A 12 -13.94 5.70 -2.02
C ILE A 12 -13.58 6.70 -0.91
N ARG A 13 -14.03 7.96 -1.06
CA ARG A 13 -13.82 9.04 -0.10
C ARG A 13 -14.49 8.75 1.24
N GLU A 14 -15.77 8.36 1.21
CA GLU A 14 -16.57 8.04 2.40
C GLU A 14 -16.09 6.76 3.10
N LYS A 15 -15.74 5.70 2.35
CA LYS A 15 -15.30 4.42 2.96
C LYS A 15 -13.92 4.47 3.62
N ASN A 16 -13.03 5.34 3.17
CA ASN A 16 -11.64 5.38 3.63
C ASN A 16 -11.28 6.70 4.32
N ASN A 17 -12.26 7.56 4.61
CA ASN A 17 -12.09 8.87 5.26
C ASN A 17 -10.99 9.74 4.60
N ILE A 18 -10.90 9.69 3.26
CA ILE A 18 -9.83 10.31 2.49
C ILE A 18 -10.23 11.77 2.21
N THR A 19 -9.49 12.73 2.73
CA THR A 19 -9.60 14.13 2.32
C THR A 19 -8.78 14.40 1.06
N PRO A 20 -9.06 15.47 0.28
CA PRO A 20 -8.27 15.82 -0.91
C PRO A 20 -6.80 16.11 -0.59
N THR A 21 -6.50 16.37 0.69
CA THR A 21 -5.17 16.60 1.23
C THR A 21 -4.45 15.33 1.64
N THR A 22 -5.14 14.17 1.65
CA THR A 22 -4.53 12.92 2.10
C THR A 22 -3.47 12.48 1.10
N THR A 23 -2.24 12.38 1.58
CA THR A 23 -1.13 11.93 0.74
C THR A 23 -1.18 10.42 0.54
N PHE A 24 -0.53 9.92 -0.51
CA PHE A 24 -0.40 8.48 -0.73
C PHE A 24 0.27 7.78 0.47
N GLY A 25 1.24 8.45 1.11
CA GLY A 25 1.91 7.94 2.31
C GLY A 25 0.96 7.76 3.50
N GLU A 26 0.05 8.72 3.73
CA GLU A 26 -0.96 8.63 4.78
C GLU A 26 -1.95 7.49 4.54
N LEU A 27 -2.38 7.29 3.29
CA LEU A 27 -3.26 6.17 2.93
C LEU A 27 -2.61 4.81 3.19
N VAL A 28 -1.35 4.67 2.79
CA VAL A 28 -0.59 3.44 3.00
C VAL A 28 -0.39 3.19 4.49
N ARG A 29 -0.05 4.22 5.26
CA ARG A 29 0.10 4.13 6.71
C ARG A 29 -1.19 3.72 7.40
N HIS A 30 -2.30 4.39 7.10
CA HIS A 30 -3.61 4.09 7.68
C HIS A 30 -4.07 2.66 7.34
N LYS A 31 -3.84 2.19 6.11
CA LYS A 31 -4.13 0.80 5.73
C LYS A 31 -3.22 -0.20 6.43
N ALA A 32 -1.95 0.11 6.63
CA ALA A 32 -1.04 -0.74 7.38
C ALA A 32 -1.40 -0.81 8.88
N GLU A 33 -1.93 0.26 9.46
CA GLU A 33 -2.38 0.28 10.86
C GLU A 33 -3.69 -0.52 11.07
N ILE A 34 -4.65 -0.41 10.15
CA ILE A 34 -5.95 -1.11 10.29
C ILE A 34 -5.87 -2.60 9.90
N ILE A 35 -5.07 -2.93 8.89
CA ILE A 35 -5.13 -4.24 8.22
C ILE A 35 -3.75 -4.93 8.19
N GLY A 36 -2.85 -4.53 9.10
CA GLY A 36 -1.41 -4.78 9.05
C GLY A 36 -0.97 -6.22 8.75
N ASP A 37 -1.67 -7.22 9.28
CA ASP A 37 -1.32 -8.65 9.13
C ASP A 37 -1.90 -9.28 7.86
N LYS A 38 -2.70 -8.54 7.08
CA LYS A 38 -3.23 -9.04 5.83
C LYS A 38 -2.13 -9.10 4.79
N VAL A 39 -2.11 -10.20 4.03
CA VAL A 39 -1.19 -10.36 2.90
C VAL A 39 -1.48 -9.26 1.88
N PHE A 40 -0.46 -8.45 1.62
CA PHE A 40 -0.47 -7.39 0.61
C PHE A 40 0.03 -7.93 -0.74
N LEU A 41 1.15 -8.67 -0.72
CA LEU A 41 1.77 -9.22 -1.91
C LEU A 41 2.21 -10.66 -1.63
N THR A 42 1.98 -11.57 -2.57
CA THR A 42 2.60 -12.88 -2.58
C THR A 42 3.54 -12.94 -3.77
N PHE A 43 4.83 -13.08 -3.49
CA PHE A 43 5.87 -13.21 -4.48
C PHE A 43 6.23 -14.69 -4.60
N VAL A 44 5.88 -15.29 -5.72
CA VAL A 44 6.22 -16.69 -6.00
C VAL A 44 7.68 -16.72 -6.43
N ARG A 45 8.56 -17.26 -5.59
CA ARG A 45 10.00 -17.37 -5.90
C ARG A 45 10.30 -18.53 -6.83
N ASP A 46 9.60 -19.64 -6.65
CA ASP A 46 9.79 -20.86 -7.42
C ASP A 46 8.47 -21.63 -7.48
N PHE A 47 7.93 -21.76 -8.69
CA PHE A 47 6.65 -22.44 -8.94
C PHE A 47 6.73 -23.95 -8.70
N ASP A 48 7.90 -24.57 -8.92
CA ASP A 48 8.09 -26.02 -8.78
C ASP A 48 8.30 -26.42 -7.32
N LYS A 49 8.80 -25.49 -6.48
CA LYS A 49 9.10 -25.74 -5.06
C LYS A 49 8.08 -25.15 -4.09
N ASN A 50 7.00 -24.54 -4.57
CA ASN A 50 5.98 -23.86 -3.74
C ASN A 50 6.60 -22.87 -2.72
N ILE A 51 7.66 -22.17 -3.11
CA ILE A 51 8.30 -21.17 -2.25
C ILE A 51 7.59 -19.83 -2.48
N ASP A 52 6.54 -19.60 -1.71
CA ASP A 52 5.77 -18.36 -1.72
C ASP A 52 6.25 -17.42 -0.63
N GLU A 53 6.85 -16.28 -1.00
CA GLU A 53 7.11 -15.20 -0.07
C GLU A 53 5.85 -14.34 0.08
N LYS A 54 5.25 -14.36 1.27
CA LYS A 54 4.12 -13.50 1.60
C LYS A 54 4.63 -12.25 2.31
N TYR A 55 4.25 -11.10 1.78
CA TYR A 55 4.51 -9.79 2.37
C TYR A 55 3.20 -9.20 2.87
N THR A 56 3.18 -8.80 4.13
CA THR A 56 2.02 -8.13 4.74
C THR A 56 2.02 -6.63 4.44
N TYR A 57 0.89 -5.96 4.70
CA TYR A 57 0.83 -4.49 4.59
C TYR A 57 1.84 -3.80 5.51
N LYS A 58 2.12 -4.39 6.68
CA LYS A 58 3.13 -3.91 7.62
C LYS A 58 4.55 -4.03 7.06
N ASP A 59 4.87 -5.17 6.45
CA ASP A 59 6.18 -5.39 5.81
C ASP A 59 6.43 -4.43 4.66
N MET A 60 5.39 -4.19 3.84
CA MET A 60 5.46 -3.20 2.77
C MET A 60 5.72 -1.80 3.33
N HIS A 61 5.02 -1.39 4.39
CA HIS A 61 5.24 -0.07 5.00
C HIS A 61 6.70 0.09 5.48
N LEU A 62 7.24 -0.91 6.17
CA LEU A 62 8.61 -0.88 6.67
C LEU A 62 9.64 -0.84 5.53
N LYS A 63 9.48 -1.69 4.51
CA LYS A 63 10.38 -1.73 3.34
C LYS A 63 10.32 -0.45 2.53
N SER A 64 9.13 0.13 2.34
CA SER A 64 8.96 1.41 1.65
C SER A 64 9.67 2.55 2.39
N ASN A 65 9.58 2.60 3.72
CA ASN A 65 10.31 3.58 4.52
C ASN A 65 11.83 3.37 4.42
N GLN A 66 12.31 2.12 4.47
CA GLN A 66 13.74 1.81 4.29
C GLN A 66 14.24 2.23 2.92
N LEU A 67 13.47 1.95 1.85
CA LEU A 67 13.80 2.37 0.50
C LEU A 67 13.85 3.90 0.41
N ALA A 68 12.82 4.60 0.86
CA ALA A 68 12.77 6.06 0.85
C ALA A 68 13.97 6.66 1.60
N ASN A 69 14.32 6.14 2.78
CA ASN A 69 15.50 6.57 3.53
C ASN A 69 16.81 6.29 2.78
N GLY A 70 16.90 5.17 2.05
CA GLY A 70 18.04 4.84 1.20
C GLY A 70 18.19 5.82 0.04
N LEU A 71 17.09 6.12 -0.65
CA LEU A 71 17.06 7.07 -1.77
C LEU A 71 17.39 8.50 -1.32
N LEU A 72 16.90 8.92 -0.15
CA LEU A 72 17.26 10.20 0.47
C LEU A 72 18.76 10.27 0.79
N LYS A 73 19.37 9.19 1.29
CA LYS A 73 20.83 9.11 1.55
C LYS A 73 21.65 9.19 0.26
N LEU A 74 21.11 8.74 -0.86
CA LEU A 74 21.73 8.86 -2.17
C LEU A 74 21.54 10.26 -2.80
N GLY A 75 20.89 11.19 -2.08
CA GLY A 75 20.74 12.58 -2.49
C GLY A 75 19.54 12.85 -3.40
N MET A 76 18.65 11.87 -3.61
CA MET A 76 17.40 12.10 -4.33
C MET A 76 16.40 12.77 -3.39
N LYS A 77 16.09 14.04 -3.67
CA LYS A 77 15.12 14.88 -2.96
C LYS A 77 13.82 14.99 -3.76
#